data_AF-A0A936MQC6-F1
#
_entry.id   AF-A0A936MQC6-F1
#
_cell.length_a   1.000
_cell.length_b   1.000
_cell.length_c   1.000
_cell.angle_alpha   90.00
_cell.angle_beta   90.00
_cell.angle_gamma   90.00
#
_symmetry.space_group_name_H-M   'P 1'
#
loop_
_entity.id
_entity.type
_entity.pdbx_description
1 polymer ?
#
loop_
_entity_poly.entity_id
_entity_poly.type
_entity_poly.pdbx_seq_one_letter_code
_entity_poly.pdbx_strand_id
1 'polypeptide(L)'
;MTIHILVVGHRPRGHKMPNDSEIDAIAALVAQHAPSKSQVFFVRSCESPDKLVRIVREIAAKHGLIDTLDLYDHGAGGFLQMGDALLFGRDDATDLAIAEQLRPLLTKGARLRLLGCDTATGAAGRKLLTKLHAAFGGDVTVLGTIASITLSQFDELGFRRKHFEELYLYSSWEAIRDEQANRRPPTFDERDDALIAWGRAQRQLLGQA
;
A
#
# COMPACT_ATOMS: atom_id res chain seq x y z
N MET A 1 -8.12 -15.14 12.40
CA MET A 1 -7.67 -13.84 12.92
C MET A 1 -6.83 -13.21 11.83
N THR A 2 -7.15 -11.99 11.43
CA THR A 2 -6.36 -11.27 10.42
C THR A 2 -5.33 -10.35 11.08
N ILE A 3 -4.13 -10.29 10.52
CA ILE A 3 -3.05 -9.43 11.01
C ILE A 3 -2.78 -8.34 9.98
N HIS A 4 -2.95 -7.10 10.42
CA HIS A 4 -2.73 -5.90 9.62
C HIS A 4 -1.66 -5.04 10.29
N ILE A 5 -0.63 -4.68 9.54
CA ILE A 5 0.40 -3.74 9.97
C ILE A 5 0.34 -2.49 9.09
N LEU A 6 0.34 -1.32 9.72
CA LEU A 6 0.70 -0.05 9.09
C LEU A 6 2.10 0.35 9.57
N VAL A 7 3.03 0.42 8.62
CA VAL A 7 4.38 0.96 8.85
C VAL A 7 4.46 2.34 8.23
N VAL A 8 4.80 3.32 9.05
CA VAL A 8 4.84 4.73 8.70
C VAL A 8 6.29 5.22 8.69
N GLY A 9 6.70 5.90 7.62
CA GLY A 9 8.01 6.53 7.54
C GLY A 9 8.20 7.56 8.65
N HIS A 10 9.35 7.55 9.30
CA HIS A 10 9.67 8.51 10.36
C HIS A 10 11.04 9.15 10.12
N ARG A 11 11.08 10.48 10.12
CA ARG A 11 12.31 11.25 9.98
C ARG A 11 12.61 11.99 11.29
N PRO A 12 13.87 11.95 11.79
CA PRO A 12 14.26 12.71 12.97
C PRO A 12 13.97 14.21 12.81
N ARG A 13 13.74 14.89 13.94
CA ARG A 13 13.55 16.36 13.95
C ARG A 13 14.78 17.03 13.30
N GLY A 14 14.53 17.84 12.26
CA GLY A 14 15.57 18.51 11.47
C GLY A 14 15.73 17.97 10.03
N HIS A 15 15.21 16.77 9.75
CA HIS A 15 15.19 16.16 8.42
C HIS A 15 13.78 16.01 7.85
N LYS A 16 12.81 16.73 8.44
CA LYS A 16 11.42 16.63 8.03
C LYS A 16 11.21 17.21 6.64
N MET A 17 10.52 16.46 5.81
CA MET A 17 10.03 16.94 4.52
C MET A 17 8.72 17.73 4.70
N PRO A 18 8.36 18.60 3.74
CA PRO A 18 6.98 19.10 3.66
C PRO A 18 5.99 17.92 3.72
N ASN A 19 4.91 18.08 4.49
CA ASN A 19 3.86 17.08 4.74
C ASN A 19 4.21 15.91 5.69
N ASP A 20 5.41 15.85 6.29
CA ASP A 20 5.71 14.88 7.35
C ASP A 20 4.76 15.02 8.57
N SER A 21 4.16 16.19 8.76
CA SER A 21 3.13 16.39 9.79
C SER A 21 1.86 15.57 9.56
N GLU A 22 1.51 15.29 8.30
CA GLU A 22 0.38 14.45 7.94
C GLU A 22 0.69 12.97 8.19
N ILE A 23 1.93 12.57 7.89
CA ILE A 23 2.49 11.25 8.20
C ILE A 23 2.42 10.97 9.71
N ASP A 24 2.88 11.91 10.53
CA ASP A 24 2.79 11.82 11.98
C ASP A 24 1.32 11.78 12.48
N ALA A 25 0.43 12.57 11.86
CA ALA A 25 -0.98 12.61 12.24
C ALA A 25 -1.71 11.29 11.96
N ILE A 26 -1.41 10.63 10.84
CA ILE A 26 -1.95 9.30 10.52
C ILE A 26 -1.44 8.27 11.52
N ALA A 27 -0.15 8.27 11.83
CA ALA A 27 0.40 7.37 12.85
C ALA A 27 -0.30 7.56 14.21
N ALA A 28 -0.54 8.81 14.61
CA ALA A 28 -1.22 9.14 15.86
C ALA A 28 -2.72 8.76 15.86
N LEU A 29 -3.43 8.92 14.73
CA LEU A 29 -4.83 8.52 14.58
C LEU A 29 -4.97 7.00 14.78
N VAL A 30 -4.16 6.23 14.07
CA VAL A 30 -4.30 4.76 14.03
C VAL A 30 -3.77 4.11 15.32
N ALA A 31 -2.79 4.73 15.99
CA ALA A 31 -2.25 4.22 17.26
C ALA A 31 -3.26 4.24 18.43
N GLN A 32 -4.38 4.96 18.31
CA GLN A 32 -5.40 5.05 19.35
C GLN A 32 -6.32 3.83 19.41
N HIS A 33 -6.23 2.91 18.44
CA HIS A 33 -7.15 1.77 18.36
C HIS A 33 -6.67 0.55 19.18
N ALA A 34 -7.59 -0.07 19.91
CA ALA A 34 -7.34 -1.33 20.60
C ALA A 34 -7.65 -2.53 19.69
N PRO A 35 -6.90 -3.64 19.77
CA PRO A 35 -7.18 -4.84 18.97
C PRO A 35 -8.62 -5.35 19.14
N SER A 36 -9.22 -5.82 18.06
CA SER A 36 -10.51 -6.51 18.09
C SER A 36 -10.32 -8.04 18.20
N LYS A 37 -11.39 -8.79 18.48
CA LYS A 37 -11.34 -10.27 18.54
C LYS A 37 -11.04 -10.92 17.19
N SER A 38 -11.34 -10.26 16.08
CA SER A 38 -11.22 -10.82 14.72
C SER A 38 -10.02 -10.30 13.93
N GLN A 39 -9.53 -9.10 14.28
CA GLN A 39 -8.45 -8.41 13.59
C GLN A 39 -7.50 -7.78 14.62
N VAL A 40 -6.21 -8.04 14.43
CA VAL A 40 -5.14 -7.37 15.18
C VAL A 40 -4.48 -6.36 14.25
N PHE A 41 -4.46 -5.11 14.71
CA PHE A 41 -3.90 -3.99 13.97
C PHE A 41 -2.67 -3.44 14.69
N PHE A 42 -1.57 -3.25 13.97
CA PHE A 42 -0.33 -2.68 14.50
C PHE A 42 0.09 -1.44 13.72
N VAL A 43 0.48 -0.39 14.45
CA VAL A 43 1.15 0.79 13.87
C VAL A 43 2.61 0.79 14.32
N ARG A 44 3.54 1.00 13.40
CA ARG A 44 4.98 1.14 13.69
C ARG A 44 5.57 2.27 12.88
N SER A 45 6.45 3.05 13.50
CA SER A 45 7.34 3.96 12.77
C SER A 45 8.54 3.21 12.22
N CYS A 46 9.04 3.65 11.07
CA CYS A 46 10.23 3.09 10.44
C CYS A 46 11.13 4.22 9.94
N GLU A 47 12.34 4.26 10.47
CA GLU A 47 13.30 5.34 10.20
C GLU A 47 14.11 5.11 8.92
N SER A 48 14.20 3.86 8.47
CA SER A 48 15.03 3.47 7.33
C SER A 48 14.58 2.12 6.75
N PRO A 49 14.74 1.86 5.44
CA PRO A 49 14.28 0.63 4.79
C PRO A 49 14.81 -0.67 5.40
N ASP A 50 16.06 -0.68 5.86
CA ASP A 50 16.70 -1.86 6.47
C ASP A 50 16.03 -2.31 7.77
N LYS A 51 15.38 -1.38 8.49
CA LYS A 51 14.63 -1.68 9.72
C LYS A 51 13.26 -2.29 9.45
N LEU A 52 12.70 -2.13 8.24
CA LEU A 52 11.34 -2.59 7.90
C LEU A 52 11.18 -4.10 8.14
N VAL A 53 12.12 -4.91 7.63
CA VAL A 53 12.08 -6.36 7.76
C VAL A 53 12.06 -6.77 9.23
N ARG A 54 12.88 -6.11 10.08
CA ARG A 54 12.92 -6.37 11.52
C ARG A 54 11.57 -6.09 12.18
N ILE A 55 10.97 -4.95 11.87
CA ILE A 55 9.65 -4.55 12.41
C ILE A 55 8.59 -5.60 12.08
N VAL A 56 8.49 -5.99 10.80
CA VAL A 56 7.50 -6.96 10.34
C VAL A 56 7.77 -8.34 10.96
N ARG A 57 9.03 -8.76 11.06
CA ARG A 57 9.43 -10.04 11.64
C ARG A 57 9.09 -10.15 13.12
N GLU A 58 9.29 -9.09 13.89
CA GLU A 58 8.95 -9.06 15.32
C GLU A 58 7.45 -9.25 15.56
N ILE A 59 6.60 -8.64 14.74
CA ILE A 59 5.16 -8.82 14.80
C ILE A 59 4.79 -10.24 14.36
N ALA A 60 5.36 -10.71 13.25
CA ALA A 60 5.05 -12.03 12.72
C ALA A 60 5.44 -13.16 13.68
N ALA A 61 6.58 -13.03 14.39
CA ALA A 61 7.03 -13.99 15.38
C ALA A 61 6.08 -14.11 16.59
N LYS A 62 5.37 -13.04 16.93
CA LYS A 62 4.46 -13.01 18.09
C LYS A 62 3.02 -13.35 17.75
N HIS A 63 2.57 -12.99 16.54
CA HIS A 63 1.16 -13.02 16.18
C HIS A 63 0.83 -13.95 15.00
N GLY A 64 1.82 -14.35 14.21
CA GLY A 64 1.66 -15.15 12.99
C GLY A 64 1.89 -14.34 11.71
N LEU A 65 1.72 -14.97 10.56
CA LEU A 65 1.94 -14.35 9.25
C LEU A 65 0.97 -13.18 8.97
N ILE A 66 1.44 -12.19 8.22
CA ILE A 66 0.74 -10.92 8.00
C ILE A 66 -0.17 -10.99 6.76
N ASP A 67 -1.43 -10.57 6.89
CA ASP A 67 -2.40 -10.55 5.80
C ASP A 67 -2.42 -9.22 5.04
N THR A 68 -2.13 -8.11 5.73
CA THR A 68 -2.05 -6.79 5.11
C THR A 68 -0.88 -6.01 5.69
N LEU A 69 0.01 -5.58 4.81
CA LEU A 69 1.13 -4.71 5.12
C LEU A 69 0.96 -3.40 4.36
N ASP A 70 0.67 -2.33 5.10
CA ASP A 70 0.64 -0.97 4.57
C ASP A 70 1.96 -0.29 4.85
N LEU A 71 2.51 0.33 3.81
CA LEU A 71 3.73 1.11 3.87
C LEU A 71 3.37 2.55 3.50
N TYR A 72 3.42 3.46 4.47
CA TYR A 72 2.97 4.84 4.31
C TYR A 72 4.12 5.81 4.49
N ASP A 73 4.51 6.48 3.40
CA ASP A 73 5.52 7.53 3.36
C ASP A 73 5.43 8.27 2.01
N HIS A 74 6.31 9.22 1.74
CA HIS A 74 6.41 9.88 0.44
C HIS A 74 6.63 8.88 -0.70
N GLY A 75 6.04 9.20 -1.86
CA GLY A 75 6.17 8.42 -3.08
C GLY A 75 5.97 9.30 -4.30
N ALA A 76 6.25 8.72 -5.46
CA ALA A 76 5.82 9.22 -6.75
C ALA A 76 5.76 8.06 -7.76
N GLY A 77 5.45 8.35 -9.02
CA GLY A 77 5.38 7.36 -10.10
C GLY A 77 6.58 6.42 -10.15
N GLY A 78 6.38 5.18 -9.69
CA GLY A 78 7.38 4.12 -9.70
C GLY A 78 8.34 4.10 -8.50
N PHE A 79 8.03 4.78 -7.40
CA PHE A 79 8.79 4.60 -6.15
C PHE A 79 7.99 4.88 -4.86
N LEU A 80 8.50 4.35 -3.75
CA LEU A 80 8.07 4.64 -2.37
C LEU A 80 9.31 4.80 -1.48
N GLN A 81 9.33 5.81 -0.62
CA GLN A 81 10.35 6.00 0.42
C GLN A 81 9.97 5.29 1.73
N MET A 82 10.93 5.16 2.64
CA MET A 82 10.66 4.78 4.03
C MET A 82 11.68 5.42 4.95
N GLY A 83 11.25 6.44 5.68
CA GLY A 83 12.11 7.23 6.55
C GLY A 83 13.17 7.97 5.73
N ASP A 84 14.44 7.66 5.97
CA ASP A 84 15.57 8.40 5.40
C ASP A 84 15.97 8.00 3.96
N ALA A 85 15.41 6.93 3.40
CA ALA A 85 15.85 6.40 2.11
C ALA A 85 14.71 5.84 1.25
N LEU A 86 15.07 5.54 0.00
CA LEU A 86 14.21 4.84 -0.96
C LEU A 86 13.96 3.41 -0.46
N LEU A 87 12.69 3.01 -0.37
CA LEU A 87 12.34 1.64 0.01
C LEU A 87 12.17 0.75 -1.22
N PHE A 88 11.32 1.16 -2.16
CA PHE A 88 11.10 0.46 -3.42
C PHE A 88 11.15 1.44 -4.57
N GLY A 89 11.81 1.07 -5.67
CA GLY A 89 11.93 1.91 -6.86
C GLY A 89 12.02 1.08 -8.13
N ARG A 90 11.39 1.52 -9.21
CA ARG A 90 11.28 0.76 -10.47
C ARG A 90 12.62 0.29 -11.09
N ASP A 91 13.72 0.96 -10.77
CA ASP A 91 15.05 0.74 -11.37
C ASP A 91 16.12 0.28 -10.36
N ASP A 92 15.79 0.26 -9.06
CA ASP A 92 16.71 -0.23 -8.03
C ASP A 92 16.62 -1.76 -7.91
N ALA A 93 17.74 -2.43 -7.64
CA ALA A 93 17.80 -3.87 -7.39
C ALA A 93 17.91 -4.20 -5.89
N THR A 94 18.37 -3.26 -5.08
CA THR A 94 18.54 -3.45 -3.61
C THR A 94 17.19 -3.64 -2.91
N ASP A 95 16.13 -3.11 -3.50
CA ASP A 95 14.77 -3.23 -3.01
C ASP A 95 14.17 -4.64 -3.13
N LEU A 96 14.70 -5.49 -4.02
CA LEU A 96 14.30 -6.88 -4.17
C LEU A 96 14.68 -7.72 -2.95
N ALA A 97 15.86 -7.47 -2.36
CA ALA A 97 16.31 -8.19 -1.17
C ALA A 97 15.40 -7.94 0.04
N ILE A 98 14.78 -6.75 0.14
CA ILE A 98 13.77 -6.46 1.15
C ILE A 98 12.49 -7.25 0.87
N ALA A 99 12.01 -7.24 -0.38
CA ALA A 99 10.82 -7.99 -0.77
C ALA A 99 10.98 -9.50 -0.50
N GLU A 100 12.13 -10.09 -0.86
CA GLU A 100 12.46 -11.49 -0.61
C GLU A 100 12.45 -11.82 0.90
N GLN A 101 12.98 -10.93 1.73
CA GLN A 101 12.99 -11.11 3.19
C GLN A 101 11.62 -10.91 3.84
N LEU A 102 10.77 -10.05 3.26
CA LEU A 102 9.39 -9.84 3.70
C LEU A 102 8.48 -10.99 3.30
N ARG A 103 8.68 -11.58 2.12
CA ARG A 103 7.84 -12.66 1.57
C ARG A 103 7.50 -13.77 2.58
N PRO A 104 8.45 -14.40 3.31
CA PRO A 104 8.13 -15.48 4.24
C PRO A 104 7.39 -15.02 5.51
N LEU A 105 7.21 -13.71 5.70
CA LEU A 105 6.48 -13.11 6.83
C LEU A 105 5.02 -12.81 6.48
N LEU A 106 4.65 -12.94 5.20
CA LEU A 106 3.30 -12.63 4.70
C LEU A 106 2.52 -13.93 4.44
N THR A 107 1.19 -13.89 4.61
CA THR A 107 0.33 -15.00 4.20
C THR A 107 0.26 -15.12 2.68
N LYS A 108 -0.08 -16.31 2.18
CA LYS A 108 -0.43 -16.46 0.77
C LYS A 108 -1.71 -15.67 0.48
N GLY A 109 -1.68 -14.80 -0.52
CA GLY A 109 -2.77 -13.88 -0.81
C GLY A 109 -2.73 -12.59 0.00
N ALA A 110 -1.66 -12.34 0.77
CA ALA A 110 -1.47 -11.09 1.48
C ALA A 110 -1.48 -9.87 0.53
N ARG A 111 -1.82 -8.72 1.10
CA ARG A 111 -1.85 -7.43 0.41
C ARG A 111 -0.71 -6.57 0.90
N LEU A 112 0.15 -6.12 0.00
CA LEU A 112 1.15 -5.09 0.26
C LEU A 112 0.69 -3.78 -0.37
N ARG A 113 0.43 -2.74 0.42
CA ARG A 113 -0.05 -1.45 -0.08
C ARG A 113 1.04 -0.38 0.06
N LEU A 114 1.48 0.16 -1.06
CA LEU A 114 2.49 1.23 -1.19
C LEU A 114 1.79 2.59 -1.15
N LEU A 115 1.45 3.06 0.04
CA LEU A 115 0.59 4.22 0.28
C LEU A 115 1.34 5.56 0.18
N GLY A 116 2.20 5.75 -0.81
CA GLY A 116 2.76 7.08 -1.11
C GLY A 116 1.91 7.85 -2.10
N CYS A 117 2.28 9.08 -2.46
CA CYS A 117 1.63 9.75 -3.57
C CYS A 117 1.99 9.04 -4.89
N ASP A 118 0.99 8.78 -5.73
CA ASP A 118 1.16 8.37 -7.14
C ASP A 118 2.11 7.17 -7.40
N THR A 119 2.28 6.24 -6.46
CA THR A 119 3.30 5.17 -6.55
C THR A 119 3.08 4.24 -7.75
N ALA A 120 1.84 4.11 -8.21
CA ALA A 120 1.42 3.29 -9.34
C ALA A 120 1.12 4.09 -10.63
N THR A 121 1.37 5.40 -10.64
CA THR A 121 1.06 6.24 -11.81
C THR A 121 2.03 6.00 -12.98
N GLY A 122 1.46 5.88 -14.19
CA GLY A 122 2.21 5.77 -15.44
C GLY A 122 2.99 4.46 -15.63
N ALA A 123 3.82 4.41 -16.68
CA ALA A 123 4.63 3.23 -17.00
C ALA A 123 5.61 2.86 -15.87
N ALA A 124 6.10 3.88 -15.16
CA ALA A 124 6.98 3.74 -14.00
C ALA A 124 6.34 2.96 -12.85
N GLY A 125 5.13 3.35 -12.45
CA GLY A 125 4.36 2.66 -11.41
C GLY A 125 4.00 1.23 -11.83
N ARG A 126 3.57 1.04 -13.08
CA ARG A 126 3.30 -0.30 -13.62
C ARG A 126 4.53 -1.21 -13.51
N LYS A 127 5.71 -0.74 -13.93
CA LYS A 127 6.98 -1.48 -13.85
C LYS A 127 7.32 -1.83 -12.40
N LEU A 128 7.15 -0.89 -11.46
CA LEU A 128 7.36 -1.14 -10.03
C LEU A 128 6.47 -2.29 -9.52
N LEU A 129 5.16 -2.25 -9.80
CA LEU A 129 4.23 -3.27 -9.31
C LEU A 129 4.49 -4.65 -9.90
N THR A 130 4.76 -4.74 -11.22
CA THR A 130 5.12 -6.01 -11.88
C THR A 130 6.40 -6.58 -11.27
N LYS A 131 7.42 -5.74 -11.05
CA LYS A 131 8.70 -6.14 -10.44
C LYS A 131 8.49 -6.70 -9.03
N LEU A 132 7.78 -5.98 -8.17
CA LEU A 132 7.56 -6.42 -6.79
C LEU A 132 6.70 -7.68 -6.73
N HIS A 133 5.69 -7.81 -7.58
CA HIS A 133 4.89 -9.02 -7.66
C HIS A 133 5.74 -10.27 -7.95
N ALA A 134 6.68 -10.16 -8.89
CA ALA A 134 7.65 -11.23 -9.15
C ALA A 134 8.56 -11.50 -7.94
N ALA A 135 9.05 -10.46 -7.26
CA ALA A 135 9.90 -10.58 -6.07
C ALA A 135 9.19 -11.27 -4.89
N PHE A 136 7.89 -11.01 -4.72
CA PHE A 136 7.05 -11.73 -3.75
C PHE A 136 6.57 -13.10 -4.24
N GLY A 137 7.07 -13.56 -5.39
CA GLY A 137 6.79 -14.88 -5.97
C GLY A 137 5.36 -15.07 -6.46
N GLY A 138 4.65 -13.99 -6.77
CA GLY A 138 3.28 -14.02 -7.29
C GLY A 138 2.18 -14.27 -6.25
N ASP A 139 2.54 -14.62 -5.02
CA ASP A 139 1.59 -14.96 -3.95
C ASP A 139 1.04 -13.73 -3.21
N VAL A 140 1.73 -12.58 -3.31
CA VAL A 140 1.34 -11.33 -2.66
C VAL A 140 0.83 -10.36 -3.71
N THR A 141 -0.33 -9.76 -3.45
CA THR A 141 -0.84 -8.68 -4.29
C THR A 141 -0.22 -7.37 -3.84
N VAL A 142 0.57 -6.75 -4.71
CA VAL A 142 1.16 -5.44 -4.46
C VAL A 142 0.22 -4.38 -5.04
N LEU A 143 -0.09 -3.35 -4.26
CA LEU A 143 -0.94 -2.25 -4.67
C LEU A 143 -0.18 -0.94 -4.50
N GLY A 144 -0.25 -0.08 -5.51
CA GLY A 144 0.24 1.29 -5.41
C GLY A 144 -0.86 2.29 -5.70
N THR A 145 -0.60 3.56 -5.45
CA THR A 145 -1.57 4.64 -5.54
C THR A 145 -1.56 5.28 -6.92
N ILE A 146 -2.74 5.61 -7.44
CA ILE A 146 -2.90 6.36 -8.72
C ILE A 146 -3.29 7.82 -8.50
N ALA A 147 -3.30 8.25 -7.23
CA ALA A 147 -3.53 9.62 -6.79
C ALA A 147 -2.90 9.82 -5.40
N SER A 148 -2.70 11.09 -5.03
CA SER A 148 -2.29 11.47 -3.67
C SER A 148 -3.26 10.95 -2.61
N ILE A 149 -2.70 10.39 -1.54
CA ILE A 149 -3.43 9.99 -0.33
C ILE A 149 -3.26 11.07 0.73
N THR A 150 -4.34 11.36 1.46
CA THR A 150 -4.39 12.28 2.60
C THR A 150 -4.89 11.58 3.85
N LEU A 151 -4.85 12.27 4.99
CA LEU A 151 -5.42 11.82 6.27
C LEU A 151 -6.88 11.39 6.17
N SER A 152 -7.68 12.01 5.29
CA SER A 152 -9.12 11.72 5.16
C SER A 152 -9.43 10.29 4.64
N GLN A 153 -8.44 9.64 4.03
CA GLN A 153 -8.56 8.25 3.57
C GLN A 153 -8.20 7.21 4.64
N PHE A 154 -7.78 7.65 5.83
CA PHE A 154 -7.49 6.79 6.97
C PHE A 154 -8.61 6.84 8.02
N ASP A 155 -8.80 5.72 8.70
CA ASP A 155 -9.58 5.61 9.94
C ASP A 155 -8.73 4.91 11.02
N GLU A 156 -9.33 4.58 12.15
CA GLU A 156 -8.67 3.88 13.24
C GLU A 156 -8.16 2.46 12.87
N LEU A 157 -8.57 1.93 11.71
CA LEU A 157 -8.13 0.65 11.14
C LEU A 157 -7.22 0.84 9.92
N GLY A 158 -6.62 2.02 9.77
CA GLY A 158 -5.67 2.33 8.71
C GLY A 158 -6.36 2.79 7.42
N PHE A 159 -5.80 2.41 6.26
CA PHE A 159 -6.34 2.87 4.99
C PHE A 159 -7.69 2.23 4.66
N ARG A 160 -8.73 3.06 4.53
CA ARG A 160 -10.15 2.66 4.43
C ARG A 160 -10.43 1.84 3.17
N ARG A 161 -10.79 0.57 3.35
CA ARG A 161 -10.98 -0.38 2.24
C ARG A 161 -12.23 -0.14 1.40
N LYS A 162 -13.40 0.04 2.05
CA LYS A 162 -14.72 -0.05 1.40
C LYS A 162 -14.96 0.98 0.28
N HIS A 163 -14.17 2.04 0.21
CA HIS A 163 -14.34 3.09 -0.80
C HIS A 163 -13.04 3.48 -1.48
N PHE A 164 -11.93 3.58 -0.73
CA PHE A 164 -10.70 4.12 -1.29
C PHE A 164 -9.75 3.08 -1.86
N GLU A 165 -9.86 1.80 -1.47
CA GLU A 165 -9.01 0.75 -2.05
C GLU A 165 -9.28 0.59 -3.54
N GLU A 166 -10.56 0.49 -3.94
CA GLU A 166 -10.93 0.39 -5.35
C GLU A 166 -10.68 1.68 -6.11
N LEU A 167 -10.80 2.84 -5.47
CA LEU A 167 -10.69 4.12 -6.16
C LEU A 167 -9.25 4.60 -6.32
N TYR A 168 -8.40 4.42 -5.30
CA TYR A 168 -7.04 4.97 -5.27
C TYR A 168 -5.96 3.94 -5.58
N LEU A 169 -6.23 2.64 -5.44
CA LEU A 169 -5.17 1.64 -5.56
C LEU A 169 -5.25 0.88 -6.88
N TYR A 170 -4.10 0.73 -7.52
CA TYR A 170 -3.87 -0.08 -8.70
C TYR A 170 -2.98 -1.26 -8.34
N SER A 171 -3.45 -2.47 -8.64
CA SER A 171 -2.79 -3.70 -8.23
C SER A 171 -1.78 -4.23 -9.26
N SER A 172 -0.86 -5.07 -8.79
CA SER A 172 0.11 -5.75 -9.65
C SER A 172 -0.54 -6.69 -10.67
N TRP A 173 -1.70 -7.28 -10.34
CA TRP A 173 -2.46 -8.09 -11.29
C TRP A 173 -3.03 -7.25 -12.43
N GLU A 174 -3.54 -6.05 -12.12
CA GLU A 174 -3.97 -5.10 -13.15
C GLU A 174 -2.77 -4.61 -13.96
N ALA A 175 -1.63 -4.32 -13.31
CA ALA A 175 -0.39 -3.96 -13.98
C ALA A 175 0.04 -4.97 -15.03
N ILE A 176 0.06 -6.27 -14.68
CA ILE A 176 0.44 -7.36 -15.58
C ILE A 176 -0.57 -7.51 -16.73
N ARG A 177 -1.87 -7.53 -16.41
CA ARG A 177 -2.94 -7.63 -17.42
C ARG A 177 -2.88 -6.47 -18.41
N ASP A 178 -2.70 -5.26 -17.91
CA ASP A 178 -2.72 -4.05 -18.73
C ASP A 178 -1.43 -3.94 -19.55
N GLU A 179 -0.29 -4.39 -19.02
CA GLU A 179 0.95 -4.55 -19.79
C GLU A 179 0.76 -5.51 -20.99
N GLN A 180 0.17 -6.70 -20.75
CA GLN A 180 -0.13 -7.67 -21.82
C GLN A 180 -1.10 -7.12 -22.87
N ALA A 181 -2.05 -6.29 -22.45
CA ALA A 181 -3.02 -5.63 -23.33
C ALA A 181 -2.52 -4.31 -23.94
N ASN A 182 -1.27 -3.91 -23.68
CA ASN A 182 -0.72 -2.61 -24.06
C ASN A 182 -1.59 -1.41 -23.63
N ARG A 183 -2.15 -1.48 -22.42
CA ARG A 183 -2.95 -0.44 -21.78
C ARG A 183 -2.14 0.28 -20.71
N ARG A 184 -2.35 1.59 -20.57
CA ARG A 184 -1.80 2.38 -19.47
C ARG A 184 -2.59 2.14 -18.18
N PRO A 185 -1.98 2.34 -16.99
CA PRO A 185 -2.75 2.46 -15.76
C PRO A 185 -3.82 3.56 -15.90
N PRO A 186 -5.00 3.37 -15.29
CA PRO A 186 -6.03 4.40 -15.27
C PRO A 186 -5.63 5.56 -14.36
N THR A 187 -6.20 6.72 -14.62
CA THR A 187 -6.17 7.85 -13.69
C THR A 187 -7.24 7.66 -12.61
N PHE A 188 -7.18 8.50 -11.57
CA PHE A 188 -8.23 8.59 -10.56
C PHE A 188 -9.61 8.85 -11.17
N ASP A 189 -9.74 9.88 -12.02
CA ASP A 189 -11.02 10.25 -12.64
C ASP A 189 -11.59 9.10 -13.49
N GLU A 190 -10.75 8.43 -14.27
CA GLU A 190 -11.18 7.25 -15.05
C GLU A 190 -11.68 6.11 -14.16
N ARG A 191 -11.10 5.97 -12.97
CA ARG A 191 -11.50 4.95 -12.00
C ARG A 191 -12.79 5.32 -11.28
N ASP A 192 -12.96 6.59 -10.92
CA ASP A 192 -14.21 7.11 -10.35
C ASP A 192 -15.38 6.95 -11.32
N ASP A 193 -15.19 7.39 -12.57
CA ASP A 193 -16.18 7.25 -13.64
C ASP A 193 -16.59 5.78 -13.85
N ALA A 194 -15.62 4.86 -13.85
CA ALA A 194 -15.87 3.44 -14.00
C ALA A 194 -16.70 2.86 -12.84
N LEU A 195 -16.41 3.26 -11.60
CA LEU A 195 -17.16 2.82 -10.41
C LEU A 195 -18.59 3.38 -10.40
N ILE A 196 -18.77 4.65 -10.79
CA ILE A 196 -20.09 5.27 -10.94
C ILE A 196 -20.90 4.54 -12.01
N ALA A 197 -20.30 4.27 -13.17
CA ALA A 197 -20.94 3.54 -14.26
C ALA A 197 -21.36 2.13 -13.83
N TRP A 198 -20.47 1.41 -13.14
CA TRP A 198 -20.76 0.08 -12.61
C TRP A 198 -21.92 0.08 -11.60
N GLY A 199 -21.92 1.04 -10.66
CA GLY A 199 -23.01 1.18 -9.69
C GLY A 199 -24.37 1.49 -10.33
N ARG A 200 -24.39 2.28 -11.42
CA ARG A 200 -25.62 2.52 -12.21
C ARG A 200 -26.11 1.24 -12.90
N ALA A 201 -25.20 0.51 -13.56
CA ALA A 201 -25.53 -0.74 -14.22
C ALA A 201 -26.08 -1.78 -13.24
N GLN A 202 -25.49 -1.90 -12.05
CA GLN A 202 -25.96 -2.83 -11.03
C GLN A 202 -27.37 -2.49 -10.52
N ARG A 203 -27.67 -1.20 -10.29
CA ARG A 203 -29.03 -0.77 -9.91
C ARG A 203 -30.07 -1.08 -10.97
N GLN A 204 -29.73 -0.85 -12.24
CA GLN A 204 -30.59 -1.18 -13.37
C GLN A 204 -30.88 -2.69 -13.46
N LEU A 205 -29.86 -3.53 -13.25
CA LEU A 205 -30.01 -4.99 -13.21
C LEU A 205 -30.87 -5.48 -12.05
N LEU A 206 -30.85 -4.79 -10.91
CA LEU A 206 -31.61 -5.14 -9.71
C LEU A 206 -33.03 -4.55 -9.68
N GLY A 207 -33.46 -3.84 -10.73
CA GLY A 207 -34.79 -3.22 -10.79
C GLY A 207 -35.02 -2.13 -9.74
N GLN A 208 -33.95 -1.56 -9.18
CA GLN A 208 -34.00 -0.46 -8.22
C GLN A 208 -33.67 0.83 -8.97
N ALA A 209 -34.70 1.49 -9.50
CA ALA A 209 -34.61 2.81 -10.11
C ALA A 209 -34.68 3.90 -9.03
#